data_AF-A0A2H0D5J6-F1
#
_entry.id   AF-A0A2H0D5J6-F1
#
_cell.length_a   1.000
_cell.length_b   1.000
_cell.length_c   1.000
_cell.angle_alpha   90.00
_cell.angle_beta   90.00
_cell.angle_gamma   90.00
#
_symmetry.space_group_name_H-M   'P 1'
#
loop_
_entity.id
_entity.type
_entity.pdbx_description
1 polymer ?
#
loop_
_entity_poly.entity_id
_entity_poly.type
_entity_poly.pdbx_seq_one_letter_code
_entity_poly.pdbx_strand_id
1 'polypeptide(L)'
;MQEISAVQVKGQTEVNLHIKYRVLLNYIYYPIRAGLFGFTLFFTTIFISKYAGYLVKNSREFSVDINDVILSLLGFVLLWLIKFLENLKPASQKKEY
;
A
#
# COMPACT_ATOMS: atom_id res chain seq x y z
N MET A 1 23.19 13.08 40.92
CA MET A 1 22.06 13.79 40.26
C MET A 1 22.11 13.77 38.73
N GLN A 2 23.27 13.61 38.07
CA GLN A 2 23.36 13.60 36.58
C GLN A 2 22.91 12.27 35.91
N GLU A 3 23.07 11.11 36.56
CA GLU A 3 22.69 9.82 35.96
C GLU A 3 21.19 9.62 35.78
N ILE A 4 20.38 10.16 36.69
CA ILE A 4 18.90 10.03 36.63
C ILE A 4 18.34 10.77 35.41
N SER A 5 18.95 11.90 35.03
CA SER A 5 18.60 12.64 33.82
C SER A 5 19.00 11.91 32.54
N ALA A 6 20.16 11.24 32.50
CA ALA A 6 20.61 10.49 31.32
C ALA A 6 19.76 9.23 31.04
N VAL A 7 19.29 8.54 32.08
CA VAL A 7 18.41 7.36 31.96
C VAL A 7 17.01 7.74 31.47
N GLN A 8 16.47 8.87 31.95
CA GLN A 8 15.16 9.38 31.50
C GLN A 8 15.18 9.83 30.03
N VAL A 9 16.26 10.48 29.58
CA VAL A 9 16.41 10.91 28.18
C VAL A 9 16.52 9.70 27.25
N LYS A 10 17.24 8.64 27.64
CA LYS A 10 17.36 7.41 26.85
C LYS A 10 16.01 6.67 26.73
N GLY A 11 15.27 6.54 27.84
CA GLY A 11 13.93 5.95 27.84
C GLY A 11 12.91 6.77 27.04
N GLN A 12 12.93 8.10 27.12
CA GLN A 12 12.06 8.96 26.32
C GLN A 12 12.39 8.91 24.82
N THR A 13 13.66 8.72 24.46
CA THR A 13 14.11 8.61 23.06
C THR A 13 13.66 7.30 22.43
N GLU A 14 13.78 6.17 23.15
CA GLU A 14 13.31 4.88 22.65
C GLU A 14 11.78 4.81 22.52
N VAL A 15 11.04 5.40 23.46
CA VAL A 15 9.57 5.45 23.39
C VAL A 15 9.09 6.33 22.22
N ASN A 16 9.73 7.49 21.98
CA ASN A 16 9.40 8.33 20.82
C ASN A 16 9.66 7.62 19.48
N LEU A 17 10.76 6.86 19.40
CA LEU A 17 11.11 6.11 18.20
C LEU A 17 10.07 5.02 17.91
N HIS A 18 9.63 4.31 18.94
CA HIS A 18 8.64 3.24 18.83
C HIS A 18 7.24 3.77 18.41
N ILE A 19 6.85 4.94 18.90
CA ILE A 19 5.59 5.60 18.51
C ILE A 19 5.66 6.09 17.06
N LYS A 20 6.74 6.77 16.66
CA LYS A 20 6.94 7.21 15.26
C LYS A 20 6.89 6.04 14.29
N TYR A 21 7.51 4.91 14.64
CA TYR A 21 7.54 3.72 13.79
C TYR A 21 6.16 3.09 13.62
N ARG A 22 5.36 3.01 14.70
CA ARG A 22 3.96 2.55 14.64
C ARG A 22 3.09 3.42 13.74
N VAL A 23 3.22 4.74 13.85
CA VAL A 23 2.45 5.69 13.03
C VAL A 23 2.88 5.57 11.57
N LEU A 24 4.18 5.57 11.28
CA LEU A 24 4.68 5.44 9.90
C LEU A 24 4.21 4.14 9.23
N LEU A 25 4.28 3.01 9.95
CA LEU A 25 3.81 1.73 9.44
C LEU A 25 2.32 1.75 9.13
N ASN A 26 1.48 2.21 10.06
CA ASN A 26 0.02 2.21 9.88
C ASN A 26 -0.44 3.18 8.78
N TYR A 27 0.09 4.39 8.73
CA TYR A 27 -0.45 5.41 7.81
C TYR A 27 0.18 5.40 6.42
N ILE A 28 1.40 4.85 6.27
CA ILE A 28 2.14 4.91 5.01
C ILE A 28 2.40 3.51 4.46
N TYR A 29 3.06 2.64 5.24
CA TYR A 29 3.49 1.34 4.73
C TYR A 29 2.32 0.42 4.35
N TYR A 30 1.32 0.26 5.25
CA TYR A 30 0.17 -0.61 4.99
C TYR A 30 -0.66 -0.17 3.78
N PRO A 31 -1.04 1.12 3.63
CA PRO A 31 -1.74 1.59 2.45
C PRO A 31 -0.94 1.42 1.16
N ILE A 32 0.37 1.72 1.17
CA ILE A 32 1.21 1.56 -0.03
C ILE A 32 1.28 0.09 -0.45
N ARG A 33 1.47 -0.84 0.50
CA ARG A 33 1.47 -2.27 0.21
C ARG A 33 0.14 -2.73 -0.41
N ALA A 34 -0.97 -2.22 0.09
CA ALA A 34 -2.28 -2.52 -0.48
C ALA A 34 -2.47 -1.93 -1.87
N GLY A 35 -1.99 -0.70 -2.11
CA GLY A 35 -1.94 -0.12 -3.45
C GLY A 35 -1.13 -0.99 -4.41
N LEU A 36 0.07 -1.44 -4.04
CA LEU A 36 0.90 -2.31 -4.88
C LEU A 36 0.19 -3.64 -5.20
N PHE A 37 -0.58 -4.17 -4.26
CA PHE A 37 -1.42 -5.34 -4.50
C PHE A 37 -2.52 -5.06 -5.54
N GLY A 38 -3.18 -3.91 -5.44
CA GLY A 38 -4.21 -3.47 -6.39
C GLY A 38 -3.66 -3.24 -7.79
N PHE A 39 -2.49 -2.62 -7.89
CA PHE A 39 -1.73 -2.50 -9.14
C PHE A 39 -1.49 -3.87 -9.77
N THR A 40 -0.94 -4.81 -9.00
CA THR A 40 -0.58 -6.15 -9.49
C THR A 40 -1.81 -6.88 -10.03
N LEU A 41 -2.94 -6.82 -9.32
CA LEU A 41 -4.19 -7.44 -9.76
C LEU A 41 -4.72 -6.84 -11.08
N PHE A 42 -4.73 -5.51 -11.19
CA PHE A 42 -5.19 -4.83 -12.41
C PHE A 42 -4.25 -5.08 -13.58
N PHE A 43 -2.95 -4.96 -13.36
CA PHE A 43 -1.93 -5.21 -14.38
C PHE A 43 -2.01 -6.66 -14.88
N THR A 44 -2.14 -7.62 -13.97
CA THR A 44 -2.32 -9.04 -14.33
C THR A 44 -3.58 -9.25 -15.14
N THR A 45 -4.69 -8.60 -14.77
CA THR A 45 -5.94 -8.66 -15.54
C THR A 45 -5.76 -8.14 -16.96
N ILE A 46 -5.17 -6.96 -17.14
CA ILE A 46 -4.90 -6.37 -18.47
C ILE A 46 -3.97 -7.28 -19.28
N PHE A 47 -2.90 -7.77 -18.66
CA PHE A 47 -1.94 -8.68 -19.27
C PHE A 47 -2.63 -9.95 -19.79
N ILE A 48 -3.45 -10.60 -18.95
CA ILE A 48 -4.21 -11.80 -19.32
C ILE A 48 -5.21 -11.49 -20.44
N SER A 49 -5.94 -10.37 -20.36
CA SER A 49 -6.89 -9.98 -21.40
C SER A 49 -6.23 -9.79 -22.76
N LYS A 50 -5.07 -9.10 -22.80
CA LYS A 50 -4.30 -8.93 -24.05
C LYS A 50 -3.72 -10.24 -24.55
N TYR A 51 -3.22 -11.09 -23.65
CA TYR A 51 -2.71 -12.41 -24.00
C TYR A 51 -3.80 -13.31 -24.56
N ALA A 52 -5.00 -13.31 -23.97
CA ALA A 52 -6.16 -14.02 -24.50
C ALA A 52 -6.57 -13.51 -25.89
N GLY A 53 -6.58 -12.19 -26.10
CA GLY A 53 -6.84 -11.59 -27.41
C GLY A 53 -5.82 -12.01 -28.48
N TYR A 54 -4.55 -12.12 -28.10
CA TYR A 54 -3.51 -12.65 -28.98
C TYR A 54 -3.74 -14.14 -29.33
N LEU A 55 -4.09 -14.98 -28.34
CA LEU A 55 -4.37 -16.41 -28.57
C LEU A 55 -5.54 -16.66 -29.53
N VAL A 56 -6.58 -15.81 -29.47
CA VAL A 56 -7.75 -15.89 -30.37
C VAL A 56 -7.43 -15.31 -31.77
N LYS A 57 -6.17 -14.92 -32.04
CA LYS A 57 -5.73 -14.25 -33.28
C LYS A 57 -6.47 -12.95 -33.58
N ASN A 58 -7.05 -12.31 -32.56
CA ASN A 58 -7.67 -11.00 -32.70
C ASN A 58 -6.60 -9.91 -32.91
N SER A 59 -5.39 -10.14 -32.42
CA SER A 59 -4.25 -9.23 -32.53
C SER A 59 -3.07 -9.98 -33.14
N ARG A 60 -2.39 -9.40 -34.14
CA ARG A 60 -1.22 -10.03 -34.79
C ARG A 60 0.03 -10.00 -33.93
N GLU A 61 0.08 -9.06 -32.98
CA GLU A 61 1.23 -8.84 -32.10
C GLU A 61 0.77 -8.70 -30.66
N PHE A 62 1.55 -9.28 -29.74
CA PHE A 62 1.37 -9.07 -28.30
C PHE A 62 2.23 -7.87 -27.87
N SER A 63 1.56 -6.76 -27.52
CA SER A 63 2.25 -5.54 -27.07
C SER A 63 1.57 -4.97 -25.82
N VAL A 64 2.39 -4.74 -24.80
CA VAL A 64 2.04 -4.04 -23.57
C VAL A 64 2.58 -2.63 -23.68
N ASP A 65 1.69 -1.64 -23.57
CA ASP A 65 1.99 -0.23 -23.72
C ASP A 65 2.07 0.46 -22.35
N ILE A 66 2.75 1.60 -22.27
CA ILE A 66 2.80 2.43 -21.07
C ILE A 66 1.40 2.82 -20.59
N ASN A 67 0.45 2.95 -21.52
CA ASN A 67 -0.96 3.20 -21.22
C ASN A 67 -1.58 2.08 -20.36
N ASP A 68 -1.17 0.81 -20.51
CA ASP A 68 -1.64 -0.29 -19.68
C ASP A 68 -1.09 -0.21 -18.25
N VAL A 69 0.15 0.24 -18.12
CA VAL A 69 0.79 0.50 -16.83
C VAL A 69 0.10 1.67 -16.13
N ILE A 70 -0.20 2.75 -16.85
CA ILE A 70 -0.95 3.90 -16.31
C ILE A 70 -2.36 3.46 -15.89
N LEU A 71 -3.03 2.64 -16.70
CA LEU A 71 -4.37 2.15 -16.37
C LEU A 71 -4.37 1.25 -15.13
N SER A 72 -3.34 0.43 -14.95
CA SER A 72 -3.20 -0.41 -13.75
C SER A 72 -2.88 0.37 -12.47
N LEU A 73 -2.37 1.61 -12.56
CA LEU A 73 -2.28 2.51 -11.40
C LEU A 73 -3.66 2.84 -10.81
N LEU A 74 -4.76 2.66 -11.55
CA LEU A 74 -6.10 2.81 -10.99
C LEU A 74 -6.34 1.80 -9.86
N GLY A 75 -5.88 0.55 -10.03
CA GLY A 75 -5.92 -0.47 -8.99
C GLY A 75 -5.09 -0.09 -7.76
N PHE A 76 -3.94 0.57 -7.98
CA PHE A 76 -3.14 1.13 -6.90
C PHE A 76 -3.90 2.17 -6.10
N VAL A 77 -4.41 3.20 -6.78
CA VAL A 77 -5.09 4.33 -6.14
C VAL A 77 -6.31 3.85 -5.37
N LEU A 78 -7.09 2.94 -5.93
CA LEU A 78 -8.29 2.38 -5.28
C LEU A 78 -7.95 1.67 -3.96
N LEU A 79 -7.08 0.67 -3.96
CA LEU A 79 -6.77 -0.08 -2.74
C LEU A 79 -5.96 0.73 -1.73
N TRP A 80 -5.06 1.58 -2.21
CA TRP A 80 -4.35 2.53 -1.36
C TRP A 80 -5.33 3.45 -0.63
N LEU A 81 -6.28 4.05 -1.34
CA LEU A 81 -7.25 4.98 -0.77
C LEU A 81 -8.16 4.28 0.24
N ILE A 82 -8.65 3.07 -0.06
CA ILE A 82 -9.46 2.28 0.88
C ILE A 82 -8.70 2.05 2.19
N LYS A 83 -7.45 1.57 2.10
CA LYS A 83 -6.63 1.28 3.30
C LYS A 83 -6.20 2.54 4.04
N PHE A 84 -5.94 3.62 3.30
CA PHE A 84 -5.66 4.92 3.89
C PHE A 84 -6.87 5.42 4.70
N LEU A 85 -8.07 5.38 4.12
CA LEU A 85 -9.31 5.78 4.82
C LEU A 85 -9.61 4.86 6.01
N GLU A 86 -9.39 3.56 5.90
CA GLU A 86 -9.52 2.62 7.02
C GLU A 86 -8.62 3.00 8.19
N ASN A 87 -7.38 3.41 7.91
CA ASN A 87 -6.42 3.79 8.95
C ASN A 87 -6.69 5.19 9.54
N LEU A 88 -7.48 6.04 8.87
CA LEU A 88 -7.97 7.31 9.42
C LEU A 88 -9.17 7.14 10.36
N LYS A 89 -9.90 6.02 10.31
CA LYS A 89 -11.05 5.80 11.20
C LYS A 89 -10.56 5.63 12.65
N PRO A 90 -11.14 6.36 13.62
CA PRO A 90 -10.80 6.19 15.04
C PRO A 90 -11.16 4.77 15.52
N ALA A 91 -10.38 4.25 16.47
CA ALA A 91 -10.47 2.87 16.97
C ALA A 91 -11.83 2.47 17.58
N SER A 92 -12.76 3.42 17.77
CA SER A 92 -14.13 3.20 18.26
C SER A 92 -15.07 2.50 17.27
N GLN A 93 -14.60 2.20 16.05
CA GLN A 93 -15.38 1.53 15.00
C GLN A 93 -14.76 0.20 14.53
N LYS A 94 -13.75 -0.33 15.26
CA LYS A 94 -13.17 -1.63 14.95
C LYS A 94 -14.15 -2.72 15.42
N LYS A 95 -15.11 -3.10 14.57
CA LYS A 95 -15.95 -4.27 14.82
C LYS A 95 -15.05 -5.50 14.91
N GLU A 96 -14.92 -6.03 16.12
CA GLU A 96 -14.44 -7.38 16.37
C GLU A 96 -15.41 -8.35 15.69
N TYR A 97 -14.87 -9.13 14.74
CA TYR A 97 -15.48 -10.34 14.22
C TYR A 97 -14.58 -11.50 14.60
#